data_AF-F7V0J9-F1
#
_entry.id   AF-F7V0J9-F1
#
_cell.length_a   1.000
_cell.length_b   1.000
_cell.length_c   1.000
_cell.angle_alpha   90.00
_cell.angle_beta   90.00
_cell.angle_gamma   90.00
#
_symmetry.space_group_name_H-M   'P 1'
#
loop_
_entity.id
_entity.type
_entity.pdbx_description
1 polymer ?
#
loop_
_entity_poly.entity_id
_entity_poly.type
_entity_poly.pdbx_seq_one_letter_code
_entity_poly.pdbx_strand_id
1 'polypeptide(L)'
;MVPIAQACVQLRVSEGGENMAEFQPDPFLTSLGLSIEEQRAYDAYCDALVDLSEAETKRTGITYTLDEVFEHAQAEWERLEREYPRESWGQPCSQ
;
A
#
# COMPACT_ATOMS: atom_id res chain seq x y z
N MET A 1 -21.02 2.08 -13.45
CA MET A 1 -19.72 2.72 -13.74
C MET A 1 -19.30 3.48 -12.49
N VAL A 2 -18.44 2.91 -11.66
CA VAL A 2 -17.80 3.64 -10.56
C VAL A 2 -16.46 4.12 -11.10
N PRO A 3 -16.20 5.43 -11.17
CA PRO A 3 -14.89 5.91 -11.57
C PRO A 3 -13.91 5.57 -10.45
N ILE A 4 -12.89 4.75 -10.75
CA ILE A 4 -11.70 4.66 -9.91
C ILE A 4 -10.99 6.00 -10.08
N ALA A 5 -11.39 6.97 -9.27
CA ALA A 5 -10.60 8.17 -9.07
C ALA A 5 -9.28 7.68 -8.49
N GLN A 6 -8.23 7.71 -9.30
CA GLN A 6 -6.86 7.61 -8.85
C GLN A 6 -6.58 8.86 -8.00
N ALA A 7 -7.15 8.88 -6.80
CA ALA A 7 -6.82 9.85 -5.78
C ALA A 7 -5.39 9.51 -5.38
N CYS A 8 -4.43 10.28 -5.91
CA CYS A 8 -3.11 10.33 -5.32
C CYS A 8 -3.27 10.86 -3.91
N VAL A 9 -3.48 9.96 -2.95
CA VAL A 9 -3.55 10.32 -1.54
C VAL A 9 -2.17 10.83 -1.15
N GLN A 10 -2.11 12.11 -0.78
CA GLN A 10 -0.90 12.72 -0.24
C GLN A 10 -0.65 12.10 1.13
N LEU A 11 0.31 11.16 1.20
CA LEU A 11 0.81 10.65 2.48
C LEU A 11 1.53 11.81 3.19
N ARG A 12 0.90 12.36 4.22
CA ARG A 12 1.60 13.18 5.22
C ARG A 12 2.14 12.24 6.28
N VAL A 13 3.44 12.08 6.31
CA VAL A 13 4.13 11.50 7.47
C VAL A 13 4.08 12.56 8.58
N SER A 14 3.22 12.35 9.57
CA SER A 14 3.35 13.03 10.87
C SER A 14 4.43 12.32 11.68
N GLU A 15 5.21 13.06 12.46
CA GLU A 15 6.08 12.51 13.51
C GLU A 15 5.20 11.86 14.61
N GLY A 16 4.59 10.74 14.29
CA GLY A 16 3.79 9.91 15.19
C GLY A 16 4.49 8.61 15.58
N GLY A 17 5.76 8.44 15.19
CA GLY A 17 6.56 7.27 15.55
C GLY A 17 7.00 7.31 17.00
N GLU A 18 7.25 6.13 17.56
CA GLU A 18 7.78 5.92 18.90
C GLU A 18 8.87 6.95 19.29
N ASN A 19 8.91 7.31 20.57
CA ASN A 19 9.91 8.24 21.08
C ASN A 19 11.32 7.72 20.69
N MET A 20 12.23 8.61 20.26
CA MET A 20 13.58 8.27 19.72
C MET A 20 14.44 7.35 20.60
N ALA A 21 14.04 7.17 21.86
CA ALA A 21 14.67 6.29 22.83
C ALA A 21 14.23 4.81 22.74
N GLU A 22 13.13 4.49 22.04
CA GLU A 22 12.50 3.17 22.05
C GLU A 22 12.71 2.37 20.76
N PHE A 23 13.07 3.02 19.64
CA PHE A 23 13.29 2.37 18.34
C PHE A 23 14.23 1.15 18.44
N GLN A 24 13.68 -0.04 18.18
CA GLN A 24 14.44 -1.28 18.04
C GLN A 24 14.57 -1.63 16.56
N PRO A 25 15.80 -1.78 16.03
CA PRO A 25 15.97 -2.20 14.65
C PRO A 25 15.37 -3.59 14.44
N ASP A 26 14.56 -3.71 13.39
CA ASP A 26 13.87 -4.95 13.07
C ASP A 26 14.90 -5.97 12.53
N PRO A 27 14.99 -7.18 13.12
CA PRO A 27 15.93 -8.21 12.68
C PRO A 27 15.71 -8.67 11.23
N PHE A 28 14.47 -8.70 10.76
CA PHE A 28 14.12 -9.03 9.38
C PHE A 28 14.54 -7.90 8.43
N LEU A 29 14.23 -6.64 8.71
CA LEU A 29 14.65 -5.52 7.86
C LEU A 29 16.19 -5.38 7.83
N THR A 30 16.84 -5.66 8.96
CA THR A 30 18.30 -5.75 9.04
C THR A 30 18.84 -6.88 8.16
N SER A 31 18.17 -8.03 8.13
CA SER A 31 18.56 -9.16 7.26
C SER A 31 18.42 -8.85 5.76
N LEU A 32 17.52 -7.92 5.40
CA LEU A 32 17.37 -7.39 4.03
C LEU A 32 18.43 -6.34 3.68
N GLY A 33 19.30 -5.98 4.64
CA GLY A 33 20.38 -5.03 4.45
C GLY A 33 19.98 -3.56 4.60
N LEU A 34 18.78 -3.27 5.13
CA LEU A 34 18.35 -1.89 5.36
C LEU A 34 19.16 -1.27 6.51
N SER A 35 19.63 -0.06 6.28
CA SER A 35 20.25 0.78 7.31
C SER A 35 19.23 1.21 8.36
N ILE A 36 19.71 1.65 9.53
CA ILE A 36 18.86 2.15 10.61
C ILE A 36 17.97 3.32 10.15
N GLU A 37 18.48 4.20 9.30
CA GLU A 37 17.72 5.34 8.78
C GLU A 37 16.60 4.87 7.83
N GLU A 38 16.87 3.89 6.97
CA GLU A 38 15.86 3.30 6.09
C GLU A 38 14.79 2.54 6.88
N GLN A 39 15.19 1.82 7.94
CA GLN A 39 14.25 1.15 8.83
C GLN A 39 13.34 2.15 9.56
N ARG A 40 13.88 3.28 10.01
CA ARG A 40 13.08 4.37 10.61
C ARG A 40 12.12 5.02 9.62
N ALA A 41 12.58 5.24 8.39
CA ALA A 41 11.72 5.77 7.34
C ALA A 41 10.58 4.79 7.00
N TYR A 42 10.87 3.48 7.00
CA TYR A 42 9.87 2.44 6.80
C TYR A 42 8.86 2.35 7.95
N ASP A 43 9.33 2.48 9.19
CA ASP A 43 8.49 2.52 10.39
C ASP A 43 7.50 3.70 10.34
N ALA A 44 8.02 4.92 10.14
CA ALA A 44 7.19 6.12 10.01
C ALA A 44 6.21 6.07 8.82
N TYR A 45 6.58 5.39 7.74
CA TYR A 45 5.69 5.14 6.61
C TYR A 45 4.55 4.18 6.98
N CYS A 46 4.86 3.09 7.70
CA CYS A 46 3.85 2.14 8.18
C CYS A 46 2.85 2.82 9.11
N ASP A 47 3.31 3.63 10.06
CA ASP A 47 2.44 4.40 10.96
C ASP A 47 1.50 5.33 10.17
N ALA A 48 2.05 6.10 9.23
CA ALA A 48 1.26 7.01 8.41
C ALA A 48 0.22 6.27 7.55
N LEU A 49 0.52 5.06 7.08
CA LEU A 49 -0.45 4.22 6.37
C LEU A 49 -1.58 3.74 7.28
N VAL A 50 -1.27 3.33 8.51
CA VAL A 50 -2.28 2.91 9.49
C VAL A 50 -3.19 4.07 9.84
N ASP A 51 -2.63 5.23 10.17
CA ASP A 51 -3.40 6.45 10.47
C ASP A 51 -4.35 6.82 9.33
N LEU A 52 -3.85 6.76 8.08
CA LEU A 52 -4.66 7.05 6.91
C LEU A 52 -5.78 6.01 6.73
N SER A 53 -5.48 4.73 6.90
CA SER A 53 -6.45 3.64 6.82
C SER A 53 -7.56 3.83 7.85
N GLU A 54 -7.22 4.13 9.10
CA GLU A 54 -8.19 4.40 10.16
C GLU A 54 -9.04 5.64 9.85
N ALA A 55 -8.43 6.70 9.34
CA ALA A 55 -9.14 7.92 8.94
C ALA A 55 -10.13 7.63 7.80
N GLU A 56 -9.74 6.85 6.80
CA GLU A 56 -10.59 6.47 5.67
C GLU A 56 -11.72 5.52 6.10
N THR A 57 -11.45 4.54 6.95
CA THR A 57 -12.49 3.68 7.55
C THR A 57 -13.45 4.52 8.38
N LYS A 58 -12.98 5.50 9.17
CA LYS A 58 -13.84 6.42 9.91
C LYS A 58 -14.70 7.30 9.00
N ARG A 59 -14.13 7.75 7.86
CA ARG A 59 -14.82 8.61 6.88
C ARG A 59 -15.90 7.85 6.10
N THR A 60 -15.62 6.61 5.71
CA THR A 60 -16.47 5.83 4.79
C THR A 60 -17.33 4.79 5.50
N GLY A 61 -16.93 4.35 6.69
CA GLY A 61 -17.51 3.19 7.39
C GLY A 61 -17.22 1.86 6.70
N ILE A 62 -16.39 1.84 5.66
CA ILE A 62 -16.11 0.65 4.86
C ILE A 62 -14.94 -0.12 5.49
N THR A 63 -15.18 -1.41 5.72
CA THR A 63 -14.17 -2.40 6.09
C THR A 63 -14.41 -3.63 5.24
N TYR A 64 -13.35 -4.26 4.74
CA TYR A 64 -13.45 -5.51 4.01
C TYR A 64 -13.00 -6.66 4.91
N THR A 65 -13.71 -7.77 4.83
CA THR A 65 -13.21 -9.07 5.30
C THR A 65 -12.11 -9.57 4.37
N LEU A 66 -11.28 -10.50 4.87
CA LEU A 66 -10.22 -11.09 4.06
C LEU A 66 -10.78 -11.78 2.80
N ASP A 67 -11.94 -12.45 2.92
CA ASP A 67 -12.59 -13.12 1.80
C ASP A 67 -13.05 -12.12 0.73
N GLU A 68 -13.65 -10.98 1.13
CA GLU A 68 -14.04 -9.92 0.19
C GLU A 68 -12.83 -9.30 -0.51
N VAL A 69 -11.70 -9.15 0.20
CA VAL A 69 -10.44 -8.68 -0.41
C VAL A 69 -9.97 -9.65 -1.48
N PHE A 70 -10.01 -10.96 -1.21
CA PHE A 70 -9.61 -11.97 -2.19
C PHE A 70 -10.57 -12.04 -3.38
N GLU A 71 -11.88 -11.95 -3.16
CA GLU A 71 -12.86 -11.92 -4.26
C GLU A 71 -12.65 -10.70 -5.16
N HIS A 72 -12.46 -9.52 -4.58
CA HIS A 72 -12.16 -8.31 -5.35
C HIS A 72 -10.83 -8.40 -6.10
N ALA A 73 -9.78 -8.91 -5.44
CA ALA A 73 -8.48 -9.09 -6.07
C ALA A 73 -8.54 -10.10 -7.23
N GLN A 74 -9.28 -11.18 -7.07
CA GLN A 74 -9.47 -12.20 -8.11
C GLN A 74 -10.25 -11.63 -9.30
N ALA A 75 -11.34 -10.91 -9.05
CA ALA A 75 -12.12 -10.27 -10.11
C ALA A 75 -11.29 -9.24 -10.90
N GLU A 76 -10.46 -8.46 -10.19
CA GLU A 76 -9.55 -7.51 -10.82
C GLU A 76 -8.45 -8.21 -11.61
N TRP A 77 -7.91 -9.31 -11.07
CA TRP A 77 -6.93 -10.14 -11.78
C TRP A 77 -7.49 -10.67 -13.10
N GLU A 78 -8.69 -11.24 -13.09
CA GLU A 78 -9.38 -11.73 -14.28
C GLU A 78 -9.68 -10.61 -15.30
N ARG A 79 -9.99 -9.40 -14.81
CA ARG A 79 -10.14 -8.22 -15.66
C ARG A 79 -8.81 -7.86 -16.33
N LEU A 80 -7.72 -7.80 -15.56
CA LEU A 80 -6.40 -7.44 -16.03
C LEU A 80 -5.85 -8.47 -17.04
N GLU A 81 -6.03 -9.77 -16.79
CA GLU A 81 -5.62 -10.81 -17.75
C GLU A 81 -6.35 -10.68 -19.09
N ARG A 82 -7.64 -10.34 -19.06
CA ARG A 82 -8.44 -10.16 -20.28
C ARG A 82 -8.06 -8.88 -21.04
N GLU A 83 -7.84 -7.78 -20.34
CA GLU A 83 -7.55 -6.47 -20.95
C GLU A 83 -6.08 -6.34 -21.37
N TYR A 84 -5.17 -6.99 -20.65
CA TYR A 84 -3.73 -6.95 -20.84
C TYR A 84 -3.17 -8.38 -20.94
N PRO A 85 -3.48 -9.11 -22.04
CA PRO A 85 -2.97 -10.46 -22.22
C PRO A 85 -1.45 -10.46 -22.25
N ARG A 86 -0.82 -11.48 -21.68
CA ARG A 86 0.63 -11.54 -21.49
C ARG A 86 1.41 -11.43 -22.81
N GLU A 87 0.81 -11.87 -23.91
CA GLU A 87 1.33 -11.80 -25.27
C GLU A 87 1.46 -10.35 -25.79
N SER A 88 0.70 -9.42 -25.20
CA SER A 88 0.75 -7.99 -25.51
C SER A 88 1.75 -7.21 -24.65
N TRP A 89 2.35 -7.84 -23.64
CA TRP A 89 3.26 -7.16 -22.73
C TRP A 89 4.57 -6.79 -23.45
N GLY A 90 5.02 -5.55 -23.28
CA GLY A 90 6.23 -5.03 -23.92
C GLY A 90 6.04 -4.63 -25.39
N GLN A 91 4.82 -4.73 -25.94
CA GLN A 91 4.54 -4.10 -27.23
C GLN A 91 4.53 -2.57 -27.06
N PRO A 92 5.09 -1.82 -28.03
CA PRO A 92 4.97 -0.36 -28.01
C PRO A 92 3.48 0.01 -27.99
N CYS A 93 3.06 0.88 -27.07
CA CYS A 93 1.75 1.50 -27.17
C CYS A 93 1.64 2.13 -28.56
N SER A 94 0.62 1.78 -29.34
CA SER A 94 0.45 2.27 -30.71
C SER A 94 0.52 3.79 -30.74
N GLN A 95 1.33 4.35 -31.63
CA GLN A 95 1.46 5.80 -31.87
C GLN A 95 0.16 6.41 -32.41
#